data_AF-A0A7W3T147-F1
#
_entry.id   AF-A0A7W3T147-F1
#
_cell.length_a   1.000
_cell.length_b   1.000
_cell.length_c   1.000
_cell.angle_alpha   90.00
_cell.angle_beta   90.00
_cell.angle_gamma   90.00
#
_symmetry.space_group_name_H-M   'P 1'
#
loop_
_entity.id
_entity.type
_entity.pdbx_description
1 polymer ?
#
loop_
_entity_poly.entity_id
_entity_poly.type
_entity_poly.pdbx_seq_one_letter_code
_entity_poly.pdbx_strand_id
1 'polypeptide(L)'
;MGVQPAAEAQMTAAPAPAPRRDRLRFLRNRKTAIGLTILGVFVLIAIVGPWIAPHDPSARGPEILQPPSWTHPFGTTQTGQDIFSQILVGTRGVLVVGFTAALIAGFLSVLVGVTAGYLGGAGDDVLSSVSNVFLVLPGLPLIIIIASFLPDTGDLAIAAVIGLTGWAWGARVLRAQTLSLRNRDWVQAARATGESTWRIIVFELLPNLTAVIASGFIGTVIFAVLSNITLAFIGVADISHWNWGTVLFWAQSNQALAQGAWWWFVPAGLCIALLGTALALINFGIDEFVNPRLRTSGTRDRRVRMRIGFTPVVRSVRPKADSPEGAEPVTPAFAGPAGASAAGGDIGPDDPGSRPRLSEETHR
;
A
#
# COMPACT_ATOMS: atom_id res chain seq x y z
N MET A 1 71.83 -13.94 6.87
CA MET A 1 71.11 -12.72 7.29
C MET A 1 70.49 -12.14 6.04
N GLY A 2 69.19 -12.23 5.73
CA GLY A 2 68.01 -12.22 6.58
C GLY A 2 67.07 -11.18 5.98
N VAL A 3 66.62 -11.39 4.73
CA VAL A 3 65.68 -10.49 4.06
C VAL A 3 64.27 -10.89 4.52
N GLN A 4 63.68 -10.07 5.39
CA GLN A 4 62.30 -10.20 5.83
C GLN A 4 61.37 -9.84 4.66
N PRO A 5 60.32 -10.64 4.36
CA PRO A 5 59.25 -10.17 3.50
C PRO A 5 58.33 -9.23 4.28
N ALA A 6 57.94 -8.12 3.64
CA ALA A 6 56.96 -7.19 4.15
C ALA A 6 55.63 -7.91 4.41
N ALA A 7 55.15 -7.84 5.64
CA ALA A 7 53.83 -8.33 6.01
C ALA A 7 52.77 -7.39 5.41
N GLU A 8 52.10 -7.85 4.34
CA GLU A 8 50.84 -7.26 3.89
C GLU A 8 49.81 -7.42 5.00
N ALA A 9 49.47 -6.32 5.67
CA ALA A 9 48.37 -6.26 6.60
C ALA A 9 47.06 -6.43 5.83
N GLN A 10 46.59 -7.67 5.68
CA GLN A 10 45.22 -7.97 5.29
C GLN A 10 44.27 -7.43 6.37
N MET A 11 43.71 -6.26 6.10
CA MET A 11 42.60 -5.70 6.87
C MET A 11 41.37 -6.58 6.61
N THR A 12 41.23 -7.63 7.42
CA THR A 12 40.04 -8.47 7.47
C THR A 12 38.87 -7.62 7.93
N ALA A 13 38.08 -7.13 6.97
CA ALA A 13 36.82 -6.47 7.26
C ALA A 13 35.95 -7.46 8.04
N ALA A 14 35.69 -7.15 9.30
CA ALA A 14 34.81 -7.93 10.15
C ALA A 14 33.45 -8.11 9.45
N PRO A 15 32.86 -9.32 9.46
CA PRO A 15 31.59 -9.57 8.80
C PRO A 15 30.53 -8.64 9.38
N ALA A 16 29.89 -7.84 8.52
CA ALA A 16 28.78 -7.00 8.92
C ALA A 16 27.72 -7.86 9.62
N PRO A 17 27.22 -7.46 10.81
CA PRO A 17 26.25 -8.27 11.54
C PRO A 17 25.01 -8.47 10.68
N ALA A 18 24.64 -9.74 10.44
CA ALA A 18 23.46 -10.10 9.68
C ALA A 18 22.23 -9.34 10.24
N PRO A 19 21.36 -8.79 9.39
CA PRO A 19 20.20 -8.03 9.86
C PRO A 19 19.30 -8.95 10.68
N ARG A 20 19.38 -8.83 12.00
CA ARG A 20 18.51 -9.55 12.94
C ARG A 20 17.07 -9.17 12.57
N ARG A 21 16.34 -10.11 11.98
CA ARG A 21 14.95 -9.97 11.54
C ARG A 21 14.06 -9.72 12.76
N ASP A 22 13.99 -8.48 13.21
CA ASP A 22 13.11 -8.06 14.30
C ASP A 22 11.66 -8.00 13.81
N ARG A 23 11.06 -9.18 13.56
CA ARG A 23 9.63 -9.35 13.25
C ARG A 23 8.74 -8.71 14.33
N LEU A 24 9.24 -8.63 15.55
CA LEU A 24 8.57 -8.03 16.72
C LEU A 24 8.55 -6.50 16.69
N ARG A 25 9.34 -5.82 15.85
CA ARG A 25 9.29 -4.34 15.73
C ARG A 25 8.05 -3.85 14.99
N PHE A 26 7.51 -4.64 14.06
CA PHE A 26 6.28 -4.33 13.34
C PHE A 26 5.08 -4.21 14.30
N LEU A 27 4.99 -5.13 15.27
CA LEU A 27 3.98 -5.11 16.33
C LEU A 27 4.20 -3.99 17.37
N ARG A 28 5.37 -3.33 17.37
CA ARG A 28 5.67 -2.22 18.29
C ARG A 28 5.10 -0.89 17.83
N ASN A 29 4.64 -0.80 16.57
CA ASN A 29 3.94 0.38 16.08
C ASN A 29 2.49 0.38 16.61
N ARG A 30 2.15 1.38 17.42
CA ARG A 30 0.81 1.52 18.00
C ARG A 30 -0.29 1.52 16.94
N LYS A 31 -0.04 2.13 15.77
CA LYS A 31 -1.01 2.18 14.66
C LYS A 31 -1.33 0.78 14.14
N THR A 32 -0.29 0.01 13.85
CA THR A 32 -0.39 -1.37 13.37
C THR A 32 -1.03 -2.28 14.40
N ALA A 33 -0.67 -2.13 15.68
CA ALA A 33 -1.27 -2.89 16.77
C ALA A 33 -2.78 -2.62 16.87
N ILE A 34 -3.21 -1.35 16.84
CA ILE A 34 -4.63 -0.98 16.85
C ILE A 34 -5.36 -1.58 15.63
N GLY A 35 -4.80 -1.44 14.43
CA GLY A 35 -5.40 -2.01 13.22
C GLY A 35 -5.54 -3.54 13.31
N LEU A 36 -4.51 -4.22 13.79
CA LEU A 36 -4.52 -5.68 13.98
C LEU A 36 -5.51 -6.11 15.06
N THR A 37 -5.67 -5.34 16.14
CA THR A 37 -6.68 -5.60 17.18
C THR A 37 -8.09 -5.45 16.62
N ILE A 38 -8.39 -4.37 15.88
CA ILE A 38 -9.73 -4.17 15.29
C ILE A 38 -10.04 -5.29 14.29
N LEU A 39 -9.10 -5.63 13.41
CA LEU A 39 -9.26 -6.74 12.47
C LEU A 39 -9.45 -8.07 13.22
N GLY A 40 -8.67 -8.32 14.28
CA GLY A 40 -8.79 -9.52 15.11
C GLY A 40 -10.16 -9.64 15.78
N VAL A 41 -10.74 -8.53 16.22
CA VAL A 41 -12.13 -8.50 16.75
C VAL A 41 -13.13 -8.88 15.67
N PHE A 42 -13.03 -8.32 14.45
CA PHE A 42 -13.92 -8.72 13.36
C PHE A 42 -13.75 -10.19 12.95
N VAL A 43 -12.53 -10.72 12.94
CA VAL A 43 -12.28 -12.14 12.69
C VAL A 43 -12.93 -13.00 13.76
N LEU A 44 -12.82 -12.61 15.04
CA LEU A 44 -13.49 -13.31 16.14
C LEU A 44 -15.01 -13.27 15.97
N ILE A 45 -15.58 -12.11 15.62
CA ILE A 45 -17.01 -11.97 15.33
C ILE A 45 -17.42 -12.81 14.12
N ALA A 46 -16.63 -12.88 13.05
CA ALA A 46 -16.96 -13.72 11.90
C ALA A 46 -17.03 -15.21 12.23
N ILE A 47 -16.21 -15.68 13.18
CA ILE A 47 -16.18 -17.07 13.61
C ILE A 47 -17.31 -17.35 14.61
N VAL A 48 -17.41 -16.51 15.64
CA VAL A 48 -18.27 -16.77 16.81
C VAL A 48 -19.66 -16.14 16.67
N GLY A 49 -19.79 -15.08 15.88
CA GLY A 49 -21.00 -14.29 15.65
C GLY A 49 -22.27 -15.11 15.41
N PRO A 50 -22.25 -16.13 14.53
CA PRO A 50 -23.42 -16.99 14.31
C PRO A 50 -23.90 -17.76 15.55
N TRP A 51 -23.04 -17.99 16.55
CA TRP A 51 -23.40 -18.69 17.80
C TRP A 51 -23.79 -17.76 18.94
N ILE A 52 -23.36 -16.49 18.89
CA ILE A 52 -23.66 -15.50 19.93
C ILE A 52 -24.78 -14.53 19.53
N ALA A 53 -25.29 -14.63 18.30
CA ALA A 53 -26.43 -13.86 17.84
C ALA A 53 -27.63 -14.11 18.77
N PRO A 54 -28.20 -13.07 19.41
CA PRO A 54 -29.32 -13.24 20.34
C PRO A 54 -30.59 -13.77 19.68
N HIS A 55 -30.79 -13.44 18.40
CA HIS A 55 -31.96 -13.79 17.61
C HIS A 55 -31.55 -14.35 16.24
N ASP A 56 -32.46 -15.06 15.58
CA ASP A 56 -32.29 -15.39 14.16
C ASP A 56 -32.36 -14.09 13.32
N PRO A 57 -31.31 -13.75 12.54
CA PRO A 57 -31.27 -12.51 11.76
C PRO A 57 -32.38 -12.39 10.71
N SER A 58 -32.97 -13.53 10.30
CA SER A 58 -34.05 -13.59 9.32
C SER A 58 -35.45 -13.66 9.96
N ALA A 59 -35.56 -13.97 11.25
CA ALA A 59 -36.84 -14.15 11.93
C ALA A 59 -37.60 -12.81 12.04
N ARG A 60 -38.85 -12.81 11.60
CA ARG A 60 -39.75 -11.65 11.68
C ARG A 60 -40.45 -11.62 13.02
N GLY A 61 -40.68 -10.43 13.54
CA GLY A 61 -41.21 -10.20 14.89
C GLY A 61 -42.28 -9.11 14.93
N PRO A 62 -43.00 -9.01 16.06
CA PRO A 62 -44.00 -7.96 16.28
C PRO A 62 -43.38 -6.59 16.56
N GLU A 63 -42.12 -6.53 17.01
CA GLU A 63 -41.39 -5.29 17.30
C GLU A 63 -40.92 -4.61 16.01
N ILE A 64 -41.86 -4.01 15.28
CA ILE A 64 -41.59 -3.38 13.99
C ILE A 64 -40.90 -2.02 14.19
N LEU A 65 -39.77 -1.84 13.50
CA LEU A 65 -39.05 -0.57 13.39
C LEU A 65 -38.78 0.09 14.75
N GLN A 66 -38.42 -0.71 15.75
CA GLN A 66 -38.12 -0.23 17.09
C GLN A 66 -36.67 0.29 17.15
N PRO A 67 -36.42 1.41 17.83
CA PRO A 67 -35.07 1.89 18.09
C PRO A 67 -34.30 0.94 19.02
N PRO A 68 -32.98 1.16 19.20
CA PRO A 68 -32.14 0.38 20.11
C PRO A 68 -32.75 0.21 21.52
N SER A 69 -32.76 -1.02 22.00
CA SER A 69 -33.25 -1.42 23.32
C SER A 69 -32.36 -2.50 23.94
N TRP A 70 -32.63 -2.89 25.19
CA TRP A 70 -31.92 -4.00 25.82
C TRP A 70 -32.17 -5.36 25.16
N THR A 71 -33.34 -5.55 24.54
CA THR A 71 -33.68 -6.77 23.79
C THR A 71 -33.11 -6.75 22.38
N HIS A 72 -33.12 -5.58 21.74
CA HIS A 72 -32.58 -5.34 20.41
C HIS A 72 -31.50 -4.26 20.47
N PRO A 73 -30.22 -4.59 20.75
CA PRO A 73 -29.17 -3.60 20.97
C PRO A 73 -28.99 -2.58 19.84
N PHE A 74 -29.26 -2.98 18.59
CA PHE A 74 -29.23 -2.11 17.41
C PHE A 74 -30.63 -1.82 16.83
N GLY A 75 -31.69 -2.15 17.57
CA GLY A 75 -33.07 -2.00 17.13
C GLY A 75 -33.50 -3.07 16.13
N THR A 76 -34.66 -2.85 15.53
CA THR A 76 -35.27 -3.79 14.59
C THR A 76 -35.57 -3.17 13.23
N THR A 77 -35.73 -4.02 12.22
CA THR A 77 -36.15 -3.65 10.87
C THR A 77 -37.66 -3.39 10.78
N GLN A 78 -38.14 -2.95 9.62
CA GLN A 78 -39.57 -2.78 9.37
C GLN A 78 -40.40 -4.08 9.47
N THR A 79 -39.74 -5.24 9.47
CA THR A 79 -40.38 -6.56 9.62
C THR A 79 -40.11 -7.16 11.00
N GLY A 80 -39.54 -6.38 11.92
CA GLY A 80 -39.21 -6.80 13.28
C GLY A 80 -38.01 -7.75 13.37
N GLN A 81 -37.13 -7.76 12.37
CA GLN A 81 -35.89 -8.55 12.43
C GLN A 81 -34.82 -7.82 13.25
N ASP A 82 -33.99 -8.57 13.97
CA ASP A 82 -32.94 -8.01 14.84
C ASP A 82 -31.70 -7.58 14.04
N ILE A 83 -31.38 -6.28 14.07
CA ILE A 83 -30.25 -5.71 13.31
C ILE A 83 -28.91 -6.14 13.90
N PHE A 84 -28.81 -6.32 15.22
CA PHE A 84 -27.57 -6.73 15.87
C PHE A 84 -27.13 -8.13 15.40
N SER A 85 -28.07 -9.07 15.35
CA SER A 85 -27.86 -10.42 14.82
C SER A 85 -27.49 -10.41 13.34
N GLN A 86 -28.10 -9.53 12.53
CA GLN A 86 -27.74 -9.35 11.12
C GLN A 86 -26.28 -8.87 10.95
N ILE A 87 -25.81 -7.95 11.80
CA ILE A 87 -24.42 -7.47 11.76
C ILE A 87 -23.43 -8.56 12.19
N LEU A 88 -23.73 -9.29 13.27
CA LEU A 88 -22.88 -10.38 13.75
C LEU A 88 -22.72 -11.48 12.72
N VAL A 89 -23.83 -12.01 12.20
CA VAL A 89 -23.83 -13.06 11.18
C VAL A 89 -23.22 -12.53 9.88
N GLY A 90 -23.56 -11.30 9.50
CA GLY A 90 -23.10 -10.68 8.26
C GLY A 90 -21.60 -10.36 8.20
N THR A 91 -20.92 -10.32 9.35
CA THR A 91 -19.47 -10.10 9.41
C THR A 91 -18.70 -11.20 8.69
N ARG A 92 -19.18 -12.45 8.74
CA ARG A 92 -18.51 -13.60 8.12
C ARG A 92 -18.43 -13.45 6.59
N GLY A 93 -19.54 -13.13 5.93
CA GLY A 93 -19.58 -13.00 4.48
C GLY A 93 -18.62 -11.91 3.99
N VAL A 94 -18.56 -10.77 4.67
CA VAL A 94 -17.65 -9.67 4.30
C VAL A 94 -16.18 -10.09 4.39
N LEU A 95 -15.77 -10.76 5.47
CA LEU A 95 -14.39 -11.20 5.63
C LEU A 95 -14.02 -12.34 4.67
N VAL A 96 -14.89 -13.34 4.51
CA VAL A 96 -14.64 -14.47 3.61
C VAL A 96 -14.46 -13.96 2.18
N VAL A 97 -15.36 -13.10 1.69
CA VAL A 97 -15.26 -12.56 0.33
C VAL A 97 -14.00 -11.71 0.18
N GLY A 98 -13.78 -10.77 1.10
CA GLY A 98 -12.66 -9.83 1.04
C GLY A 98 -11.29 -10.52 1.01
N PHE A 99 -11.05 -11.46 1.94
CA PHE A 99 -9.77 -12.16 2.03
C PHE A 99 -9.58 -13.20 0.93
N THR A 100 -10.63 -13.95 0.57
CA THR A 100 -10.52 -14.97 -0.49
C THR A 100 -10.25 -14.32 -1.85
N ALA A 101 -10.97 -13.25 -2.19
CA ALA A 101 -10.72 -12.49 -3.41
C ALA A 101 -9.30 -11.93 -3.47
N ALA A 102 -8.80 -11.39 -2.35
CA ALA A 102 -7.44 -10.88 -2.27
C ALA A 102 -6.36 -11.97 -2.37
N LEU A 103 -6.62 -13.17 -1.86
CA LEU A 103 -5.73 -14.31 -2.03
C LEU A 103 -5.62 -14.72 -3.51
N ILE A 104 -6.76 -14.83 -4.20
CA ILE A 104 -6.81 -15.16 -5.62
C ILE A 104 -6.11 -14.07 -6.44
N ALA A 105 -6.51 -12.81 -6.25
CA ALA A 105 -5.94 -11.69 -6.99
C ALA A 105 -4.46 -11.51 -6.70
N GLY A 106 -4.04 -11.60 -5.43
CA GLY A 106 -2.64 -11.49 -5.02
C GLY A 106 -1.77 -12.60 -5.60
N PHE A 107 -2.27 -13.84 -5.60
CA PHE A 107 -1.59 -14.96 -6.25
C PHE A 107 -1.38 -14.70 -7.75
N LEU A 108 -2.43 -14.27 -8.46
CA LEU A 108 -2.35 -13.92 -9.88
C LEU A 108 -1.44 -12.71 -10.13
N SER A 109 -1.47 -11.70 -9.26
CA SER A 109 -0.58 -10.55 -9.34
C SER A 109 0.89 -10.95 -9.24
N VAL A 110 1.24 -11.81 -8.28
CA VAL A 110 2.60 -12.33 -8.11
C VAL A 110 2.99 -13.18 -9.31
N LEU A 111 2.14 -14.13 -9.69
CA LEU A 111 2.40 -15.06 -10.79
C LEU A 111 2.63 -14.31 -12.10
N VAL A 112 1.75 -13.39 -12.48
CA VAL A 112 1.86 -12.66 -13.75
C VAL A 112 2.92 -11.56 -13.67
N GLY A 113 2.89 -10.73 -12.62
CA GLY A 113 3.76 -9.57 -12.50
C GLY A 113 5.23 -9.91 -12.37
N VAL A 114 5.58 -10.85 -11.50
CA VAL A 114 6.98 -11.24 -11.27
C VAL A 114 7.54 -12.00 -12.48
N THR A 115 6.75 -12.91 -13.05
CA THR A 115 7.14 -13.68 -14.24
C THR A 115 7.39 -12.75 -15.44
N ALA A 116 6.46 -11.84 -15.72
CA ALA A 116 6.60 -10.87 -16.81
C ALA A 116 7.85 -9.99 -16.60
N GLY A 117 8.00 -9.41 -15.40
CA GLY A 117 9.14 -8.54 -15.08
C GLY A 117 10.50 -9.24 -15.13
N TYR A 118 10.57 -10.52 -14.77
CA TYR A 118 11.81 -11.29 -14.76
C TYR A 118 12.20 -11.82 -16.15
N LEU A 119 11.29 -12.48 -16.87
CA LEU A 119 11.64 -13.14 -18.14
C LEU A 119 11.93 -12.13 -19.27
N GLY A 120 11.20 -11.02 -19.33
CA GLY A 120 11.31 -10.09 -20.47
C GLY A 120 10.89 -10.73 -21.81
N GLY A 121 11.14 -10.00 -22.90
CA GLY A 121 10.88 -10.47 -24.27
C GLY A 121 9.39 -10.75 -24.56
N ALA A 122 9.12 -11.68 -25.49
CA ALA A 122 7.77 -11.95 -25.96
C ALA A 122 6.80 -12.43 -24.87
N GLY A 123 7.29 -13.18 -23.88
CA GLY A 123 6.46 -13.62 -22.74
C GLY A 123 6.02 -12.43 -21.87
N ASP A 124 6.93 -11.48 -21.65
CA ASP A 124 6.61 -10.23 -20.96
C ASP A 124 5.55 -9.44 -21.72
N ASP A 125 5.72 -9.28 -23.04
CA ASP A 125 4.79 -8.55 -23.91
C ASP A 125 3.37 -9.13 -23.86
N VAL A 126 3.23 -10.45 -23.98
CA VAL A 126 1.93 -11.15 -23.90
C VAL A 126 1.30 -10.95 -22.51
N LEU A 127 2.05 -11.18 -21.43
CA LEU A 127 1.53 -11.03 -20.06
C LEU A 127 1.14 -9.58 -19.74
N SER A 128 1.91 -8.57 -20.20
CA SER A 128 1.48 -7.17 -20.08
C SER A 128 0.24 -6.88 -20.90
N SER A 129 0.14 -7.43 -22.12
CA SER A 129 -0.99 -7.17 -23.00
C SER A 129 -2.29 -7.66 -22.36
N VAL A 130 -2.29 -8.88 -21.81
CA VAL A 130 -3.43 -9.40 -21.04
C VAL A 130 -3.75 -8.49 -19.86
N SER A 131 -2.75 -8.10 -19.06
CA SER A 131 -2.96 -7.20 -17.91
C SER A 131 -3.53 -5.83 -18.34
N ASN A 132 -3.09 -5.31 -19.49
CA ASN A 132 -3.56 -4.03 -20.03
C ASN A 132 -5.02 -4.09 -20.48
N VAL A 133 -5.48 -5.22 -21.03
CA VAL A 133 -6.89 -5.43 -21.38
C VAL A 133 -7.78 -5.30 -20.13
N PHE A 134 -7.42 -5.99 -19.04
CA PHE A 134 -8.17 -5.90 -17.78
C PHE A 134 -8.15 -4.49 -17.17
N LEU A 135 -7.04 -3.76 -17.32
CA LEU A 135 -6.88 -2.41 -16.75
C LEU A 135 -7.57 -1.30 -17.55
N VAL A 136 -7.90 -1.55 -18.81
CA VAL A 136 -8.73 -0.66 -19.62
C VAL A 136 -10.20 -0.78 -19.24
N LEU A 137 -10.64 -1.96 -18.79
CA LEU A 137 -12.00 -2.17 -18.35
C LEU A 137 -12.23 -1.55 -16.96
N PRO A 138 -13.38 -0.88 -16.74
CA PRO A 138 -13.72 -0.40 -15.41
C PRO A 138 -14.05 -1.60 -14.51
N GLY A 139 -13.26 -1.77 -13.44
CA GLY A 139 -13.28 -2.99 -12.61
C GLY A 139 -14.65 -3.30 -11.98
N LEU A 140 -15.29 -2.31 -11.35
CA LEU A 140 -16.61 -2.50 -10.74
C LEU A 140 -17.70 -2.88 -11.77
N PRO A 141 -17.88 -2.17 -12.91
CA PRO A 141 -18.82 -2.60 -13.95
C PRO A 141 -18.55 -4.00 -14.49
N LEU A 142 -17.27 -4.39 -14.70
CA LEU A 142 -16.94 -5.74 -15.13
C LEU A 142 -17.40 -6.79 -14.12
N ILE A 143 -17.16 -6.54 -12.83
CA ILE A 143 -17.60 -7.41 -11.74
C ILE A 143 -19.14 -7.49 -11.71
N ILE A 144 -19.85 -6.36 -11.84
CA ILE A 144 -21.32 -6.32 -11.86
C ILE A 144 -21.88 -7.18 -13.00
N ILE A 145 -21.35 -7.01 -14.23
CA ILE A 145 -21.81 -7.76 -15.40
C ILE A 145 -21.61 -9.25 -15.16
N ILE A 146 -20.41 -9.68 -14.75
CA ILE A 146 -20.12 -11.10 -14.50
C ILE A 146 -21.01 -11.64 -13.38
N ALA A 147 -21.11 -10.93 -12.24
CA ALA A 147 -21.90 -11.36 -11.10
C ALA A 147 -23.40 -11.47 -11.43
N SER A 148 -23.93 -10.62 -12.32
CA SER A 148 -25.33 -10.68 -12.74
C SER A 148 -25.72 -11.95 -13.51
N PHE A 149 -24.75 -12.65 -14.12
CA PHE A 149 -24.97 -13.93 -14.78
C PHE A 149 -24.84 -15.13 -13.82
N LEU A 150 -24.51 -14.90 -12.55
CA LEU A 150 -24.32 -15.92 -11.52
C LEU A 150 -25.41 -15.80 -10.42
N PRO A 151 -26.70 -16.01 -10.74
CA PRO A 151 -27.76 -15.99 -9.73
C PRO A 151 -27.54 -17.08 -8.67
N ASP A 152 -27.95 -16.79 -7.44
CA ASP A 152 -27.93 -17.72 -6.30
C ASP A 152 -26.55 -18.28 -5.91
N THR A 153 -25.49 -17.52 -6.19
CA THR A 153 -24.14 -18.00 -5.90
C THR A 153 -23.62 -17.46 -4.56
N GLY A 154 -23.15 -18.38 -3.71
CA GLY A 154 -22.63 -18.04 -2.39
C GLY A 154 -21.36 -17.19 -2.42
N ASP A 155 -20.97 -16.68 -1.24
CA ASP A 155 -19.83 -15.80 -1.00
C ASP A 155 -18.55 -16.15 -1.78
N LEU A 156 -18.23 -17.45 -1.90
CA LEU A 156 -17.00 -17.91 -2.56
C LEU A 156 -16.96 -17.61 -4.06
N ALA A 157 -18.10 -17.64 -4.75
CA ALA A 157 -18.10 -17.34 -6.17
C ALA A 157 -17.98 -15.83 -6.43
N ILE A 158 -18.64 -15.01 -5.60
CA ILE A 158 -18.45 -13.56 -5.64
C ILE A 158 -16.97 -13.24 -5.38
N ALA A 159 -16.35 -13.91 -4.40
CA ALA A 159 -14.92 -13.77 -4.14
C ALA A 159 -14.05 -14.17 -5.35
N ALA A 160 -14.42 -15.25 -6.06
CA ALA A 160 -13.73 -15.67 -7.26
C ALA A 160 -13.86 -14.63 -8.39
N VAL A 161 -15.06 -14.10 -8.64
CA VAL A 161 -15.28 -13.05 -9.65
C VAL A 161 -14.43 -11.82 -9.35
N ILE A 162 -14.47 -11.32 -8.11
CA ILE A 162 -13.68 -10.17 -7.69
C ILE A 162 -12.17 -10.47 -7.79
N GLY A 163 -11.72 -11.65 -7.36
CA GLY A 163 -10.32 -12.05 -7.38
C GLY A 163 -9.76 -12.22 -8.80
N LEU A 164 -10.52 -12.86 -9.69
CA LEU A 164 -10.14 -13.10 -11.09
C LEU A 164 -10.15 -11.84 -11.96
N THR A 165 -10.81 -10.78 -11.51
CA THR A 165 -10.86 -9.49 -12.22
C THR A 165 -9.93 -8.44 -11.59
N GLY A 166 -9.66 -8.54 -10.29
CA GLY A 166 -8.90 -7.55 -9.51
C GLY A 166 -7.37 -7.69 -9.51
N TRP A 167 -6.79 -8.66 -10.22
CA TRP A 167 -5.36 -8.98 -10.12
C TRP A 167 -4.42 -8.10 -10.97
N ALA A 168 -4.94 -7.47 -12.02
CA ALA A 168 -4.11 -6.86 -13.07
C ALA A 168 -3.30 -5.65 -12.57
N TRP A 169 -3.87 -4.83 -11.66
CA TRP A 169 -3.16 -3.70 -11.09
C TRP A 169 -1.96 -4.14 -10.24
N GLY A 170 -2.16 -5.14 -9.38
CA GLY A 170 -1.09 -5.71 -8.56
C GLY A 170 0.01 -6.34 -9.43
N ALA A 171 -0.36 -7.02 -10.54
CA ALA A 171 0.61 -7.56 -11.49
C ALA A 171 1.48 -6.46 -12.10
N ARG A 172 0.87 -5.34 -12.53
CA ARG A 172 1.59 -4.18 -13.09
C ARG A 172 2.60 -3.60 -12.09
N VAL A 173 2.19 -3.43 -10.82
CA VAL A 173 3.07 -2.91 -9.77
C VAL A 173 4.24 -3.87 -9.50
N LEU A 174 3.96 -5.16 -9.34
CA LEU A 174 4.98 -6.17 -9.07
C LEU A 174 5.95 -6.33 -10.24
N ARG A 175 5.47 -6.21 -11.49
CA ARG A 175 6.34 -6.18 -12.68
C ARG A 175 7.32 -5.01 -12.61
N ALA A 176 6.84 -3.80 -12.34
CA ALA A 176 7.69 -2.61 -12.26
C ALA A 176 8.78 -2.76 -11.19
N GLN A 177 8.43 -3.30 -10.02
CA GLN A 177 9.41 -3.58 -8.96
C GLN A 177 10.38 -4.69 -9.37
N THR A 178 9.90 -5.75 -10.00
CA THR A 178 10.74 -6.86 -10.47
C THR A 178 11.75 -6.39 -11.52
N LEU A 179 11.36 -5.52 -12.46
CA LEU A 179 12.27 -4.92 -13.44
C LEU A 179 13.41 -4.13 -12.77
N SER A 180 13.13 -3.43 -11.67
CA SER A 180 14.15 -2.71 -10.88
C SER A 180 15.11 -3.64 -10.14
N LEU A 181 14.63 -4.82 -9.70
CA LEU A 181 15.43 -5.79 -8.96
C LEU A 181 16.23 -6.73 -9.86
N ARG A 182 15.71 -7.10 -11.03
CA ARG A 182 16.32 -8.15 -11.88
C ARG A 182 17.74 -7.83 -12.36
N ASN A 183 18.08 -6.54 -12.43
CA ASN A 183 19.39 -6.07 -12.89
C ASN A 183 20.37 -5.79 -11.74
N ARG A 184 20.03 -6.16 -10.49
CA ARG A 184 20.91 -5.97 -9.34
C ARG A 184 22.04 -6.98 -9.31
N ASP A 185 23.18 -6.58 -8.77
CA ASP A 185 24.42 -7.37 -8.73
C ASP A 185 24.23 -8.76 -8.11
N TRP A 186 23.39 -8.88 -7.06
CA TRP A 186 23.09 -10.17 -6.43
C TRP A 186 22.28 -11.12 -7.34
N VAL A 187 21.36 -10.59 -8.15
CA VAL A 187 20.63 -11.39 -9.15
C VAL A 187 21.57 -11.81 -10.28
N GLN A 188 22.43 -10.90 -10.74
CA GLN A 188 23.40 -11.19 -11.80
C GLN A 188 24.44 -12.23 -11.35
N ALA A 189 24.91 -12.16 -10.11
CA ALA A 189 25.80 -13.14 -9.52
C ALA A 189 25.16 -14.53 -9.42
N ALA A 190 23.90 -14.61 -8.96
CA ALA A 190 23.14 -15.87 -8.93
C ALA A 190 22.99 -16.49 -10.32
N ARG A 191 22.70 -15.65 -11.34
CA ARG A 191 22.61 -16.09 -12.74
C ARG A 191 23.98 -16.56 -13.28
N ALA A 192 25.07 -15.85 -12.98
CA ALA A 192 26.42 -16.23 -13.39
C ALA A 192 26.88 -17.56 -12.76
N THR A 193 26.35 -17.89 -11.58
CA THR A 193 26.58 -19.16 -10.88
C THR A 193 25.76 -20.31 -11.46
N GLY A 194 24.88 -20.04 -12.43
CA GLY A 194 24.04 -21.06 -13.08
C GLY A 194 22.81 -21.47 -12.26
N GLU A 195 22.36 -20.65 -11.31
CA GLU A 195 21.12 -20.94 -10.58
C GLU A 195 19.90 -20.96 -11.52
N SER A 196 18.96 -21.87 -11.25
CA SER A 196 17.75 -21.97 -12.07
C SER A 196 16.84 -20.75 -11.90
N THR A 197 16.16 -20.35 -12.97
CA THR A 197 15.25 -19.18 -12.99
C THR A 197 14.23 -19.19 -11.85
N TRP A 198 13.60 -20.34 -11.58
CA TRP A 198 12.62 -20.46 -10.50
C TRP A 198 13.24 -20.21 -9.12
N ARG A 199 14.47 -20.71 -8.91
CA ARG A 199 15.19 -20.51 -7.66
C ARG A 199 15.53 -19.03 -7.45
N ILE A 200 16.01 -18.35 -8.49
CA ILE A 200 16.26 -16.90 -8.45
C ILE A 200 14.96 -16.14 -8.13
N ILE A 201 13.83 -16.49 -8.77
CA ILE A 201 12.56 -15.83 -8.49
C ILE A 201 12.14 -16.02 -7.03
N VAL A 202 12.14 -17.26 -6.53
CA VAL A 202 11.59 -17.57 -5.19
C VAL A 202 12.51 -17.16 -4.05
N PHE A 203 13.82 -17.34 -4.20
CA PHE A 203 14.77 -17.13 -3.10
C PHE A 203 15.48 -15.77 -3.16
N GLU A 204 15.59 -15.16 -4.34
CA GLU A 204 16.25 -13.86 -4.50
C GLU A 204 15.24 -12.72 -4.69
N LEU A 205 14.27 -12.86 -5.60
CA LEU A 205 13.33 -11.76 -5.91
C LEU A 205 12.16 -11.65 -4.94
N LEU A 206 11.40 -12.74 -4.71
CA LEU A 206 10.18 -12.71 -3.89
C LEU A 206 10.43 -12.18 -2.46
N PRO A 207 11.52 -12.55 -1.75
CA PRO A 207 11.77 -12.02 -0.40
C PRO A 207 11.92 -10.50 -0.39
N ASN A 208 12.52 -9.92 -1.43
CA ASN A 208 12.67 -8.48 -1.61
C ASN A 208 11.36 -7.78 -2.01
N LEU A 209 10.39 -8.51 -2.57
CA LEU A 209 9.07 -7.99 -2.96
C LEU A 209 8.01 -8.16 -1.86
N THR A 210 8.29 -8.90 -0.78
CA THR A 210 7.32 -9.19 0.31
C THR A 210 6.58 -7.97 0.84
N ALA A 211 7.30 -6.87 1.00
CA ALA A 211 6.80 -5.56 1.36
C ALA A 211 5.65 -5.07 0.44
N VAL A 212 5.94 -5.05 -0.85
CA VAL A 212 5.03 -4.58 -1.90
C VAL A 212 3.86 -5.55 -2.07
N ILE A 213 4.13 -6.86 -2.00
CA ILE A 213 3.10 -7.90 -2.02
C ILE A 213 2.14 -7.73 -0.85
N ALA A 214 2.65 -7.50 0.37
CA ALA A 214 1.82 -7.37 1.56
C ALA A 214 0.99 -6.09 1.56
N SER A 215 1.57 -4.95 1.14
CA SER A 215 0.82 -3.70 0.98
C SER A 215 -0.26 -3.82 -0.12
N GLY A 216 0.11 -4.39 -1.27
CA GLY A 216 -0.81 -4.65 -2.36
C GLY A 216 -1.98 -5.55 -1.94
N PHE A 217 -1.69 -6.63 -1.20
CA PHE A 217 -2.71 -7.53 -0.67
C PHE A 217 -3.75 -6.80 0.18
N ILE A 218 -3.32 -5.93 1.11
CA ILE A 218 -4.27 -5.13 1.92
C ILE A 218 -5.13 -4.24 1.04
N GLY A 219 -4.52 -3.55 0.06
CA GLY A 219 -5.26 -2.74 -0.91
C GLY A 219 -6.32 -3.56 -1.67
N THR A 220 -5.97 -4.79 -2.06
CA THR A 220 -6.90 -5.71 -2.71
C THR A 220 -8.01 -6.20 -1.77
N VAL A 221 -7.73 -6.46 -0.49
CA VAL A 221 -8.77 -6.79 0.50
C VAL A 221 -9.75 -5.64 0.64
N ILE A 222 -9.26 -4.40 0.77
CA ILE A 222 -10.11 -3.21 0.84
C ILE A 222 -11.00 -3.14 -0.41
N PHE A 223 -10.39 -3.19 -1.60
CA PHE A 223 -11.14 -3.18 -2.87
C PHE A 223 -12.20 -4.28 -2.94
N ALA A 224 -11.86 -5.50 -2.54
CA ALA A 224 -12.76 -6.64 -2.58
C ALA A 224 -13.94 -6.50 -1.60
N VAL A 225 -13.68 -6.04 -0.37
CA VAL A 225 -14.71 -5.77 0.62
C VAL A 225 -15.69 -4.71 0.11
N LEU A 226 -15.19 -3.58 -0.40
CA LEU A 226 -16.06 -2.52 -0.92
C LEU A 226 -16.82 -2.95 -2.17
N SER A 227 -16.20 -3.74 -3.05
CA SER A 227 -16.87 -4.31 -4.22
C SER A 227 -18.00 -5.24 -3.79
N ASN A 228 -17.76 -6.13 -2.83
CA ASN A 228 -18.78 -7.04 -2.29
C ASN A 228 -19.96 -6.28 -1.68
N ILE A 229 -19.68 -5.29 -0.82
CA ILE A 229 -20.71 -4.44 -0.22
C ILE A 229 -21.50 -3.71 -1.30
N THR A 230 -20.83 -3.19 -2.33
CA THR A 230 -21.48 -2.47 -3.44
C THR A 230 -22.41 -3.40 -4.24
N LEU A 231 -21.97 -4.62 -4.55
CA LEU A 231 -22.79 -5.60 -5.25
C LEU A 231 -24.04 -6.00 -4.45
N ALA A 232 -23.87 -6.24 -3.15
CA ALA A 232 -24.97 -6.55 -2.25
C ALA A 232 -25.92 -5.36 -2.06
N PHE A 233 -25.38 -4.15 -1.92
CA PHE A 233 -26.16 -2.91 -1.77
C PHE A 233 -26.99 -2.57 -3.02
N ILE A 234 -26.50 -2.88 -4.22
CA ILE A 234 -27.24 -2.67 -5.47
C ILE A 234 -28.23 -3.83 -5.73
N GLY A 235 -28.08 -4.97 -5.03
CA GLY A 235 -28.91 -6.15 -5.21
C GLY A 235 -28.48 -7.03 -6.40
N VAL A 236 -27.22 -6.93 -6.84
CA VAL A 236 -26.63 -7.81 -7.87
C VAL A 236 -26.17 -9.13 -7.25
N ALA A 237 -25.60 -9.08 -6.06
CA ALA A 237 -25.23 -10.27 -5.30
C ALA A 237 -26.46 -10.91 -4.66
N ASP A 238 -26.36 -12.20 -4.35
CA ASP A 238 -27.40 -12.92 -3.61
C ASP A 238 -27.70 -12.21 -2.27
N ILE A 239 -28.95 -11.79 -2.10
CA ILE A 239 -29.46 -11.08 -0.93
C ILE A 239 -30.06 -12.02 0.12
N SER A 240 -30.05 -13.33 -0.12
CA SER A 240 -30.51 -14.37 0.82
C SER A 240 -29.56 -14.55 1.99
N HIS A 241 -28.27 -14.29 1.78
CA HIS A 241 -27.23 -14.35 2.80
C HIS A 241 -27.00 -12.98 3.45
N TRP A 242 -26.94 -12.95 4.77
CA TRP A 242 -26.64 -11.73 5.50
C TRP A 242 -25.17 -11.34 5.32
N ASN A 243 -24.95 -10.10 4.93
CA ASN A 243 -23.67 -9.40 4.97
C ASN A 243 -23.96 -7.90 5.21
N TRP A 244 -22.94 -7.08 5.47
CA TRP A 244 -23.17 -5.67 5.76
C TRP A 244 -23.79 -4.89 4.58
N GLY A 245 -23.53 -5.31 3.34
CA GLY A 245 -24.14 -4.73 2.15
C GLY A 245 -25.64 -5.07 2.02
N THR A 246 -26.06 -6.29 2.37
CA THR A 246 -27.48 -6.66 2.34
C THR A 246 -28.28 -5.96 3.42
N VAL A 247 -27.69 -5.70 4.59
CA VAL A 247 -28.31 -4.82 5.62
C VAL A 247 -28.56 -3.41 5.06
N LEU A 248 -27.59 -2.84 4.35
CA LEU A 248 -27.74 -1.54 3.71
C LEU A 248 -28.77 -1.56 2.56
N PHE A 249 -28.79 -2.62 1.74
CA PHE A 249 -29.79 -2.82 0.69
C PHE A 249 -31.21 -2.79 1.28
N TRP A 250 -31.46 -3.58 2.33
CA TRP A 250 -32.78 -3.63 2.95
C TRP A 250 -33.14 -2.32 3.64
N ALA A 251 -32.20 -1.62 4.28
CA ALA A 251 -32.45 -0.30 4.83
C ALA A 251 -32.82 0.73 3.74
N GLN A 252 -32.15 0.69 2.58
CA GLN A 252 -32.44 1.59 1.45
C GLN A 252 -33.79 1.28 0.80
N SER A 253 -34.04 0.02 0.46
CA SER A 253 -35.29 -0.44 -0.19
C SER A 253 -36.53 -0.13 0.66
N ASN A 254 -36.36 -0.06 1.98
CA ASN A 254 -37.40 0.24 2.94
C ASN A 254 -37.42 1.69 3.42
N GLN A 255 -36.68 2.57 2.74
CA GLN A 255 -36.62 4.00 3.05
C GLN A 255 -36.30 4.31 4.52
N ALA A 256 -35.44 3.51 5.16
CA ALA A 256 -35.10 3.65 6.59
C ALA A 256 -34.64 5.08 6.93
N LEU A 257 -33.95 5.75 6.02
CA LEU A 257 -33.54 7.15 6.17
C LEU A 257 -34.74 8.11 6.27
N ALA A 258 -35.74 7.95 5.39
CA ALA A 258 -36.94 8.79 5.41
C ALA A 258 -37.81 8.53 6.65
N GLN A 259 -37.76 7.30 7.19
CA GLN A 259 -38.44 6.92 8.42
C GLN A 259 -37.65 7.29 9.69
N GLY A 260 -36.46 7.89 9.57
CA GLY A 260 -35.62 8.25 10.71
C GLY A 260 -34.97 7.05 11.43
N ALA A 261 -35.03 5.85 10.85
CA ALA A 261 -34.49 4.61 11.39
C ALA A 261 -32.98 4.47 11.18
N TRP A 262 -32.22 5.43 11.72
CA TRP A 262 -30.76 5.51 11.58
C TRP A 262 -30.02 4.28 12.11
N TRP A 263 -30.59 3.62 13.13
CA TRP A 263 -30.04 2.41 13.75
C TRP A 263 -29.95 1.23 12.78
N TRP A 264 -30.67 1.26 11.64
CA TRP A 264 -30.60 0.20 10.64
C TRP A 264 -29.35 0.27 9.76
N PHE A 265 -28.96 1.47 9.29
CA PHE A 265 -27.84 1.60 8.35
C PHE A 265 -26.53 2.08 8.99
N VAL A 266 -26.59 2.85 10.09
CA VAL A 266 -25.38 3.39 10.74
C VAL A 266 -24.47 2.30 11.30
N PRO A 267 -24.96 1.24 11.99
CA PRO A 267 -24.09 0.18 12.49
C PRO A 267 -23.36 -0.58 11.37
N ALA A 268 -24.06 -0.88 10.27
CA ALA A 268 -23.44 -1.51 9.09
C ALA A 268 -22.35 -0.60 8.50
N GLY A 269 -22.65 0.68 8.27
CA GLY A 269 -21.69 1.66 7.78
C GLY A 269 -20.47 1.82 8.69
N LEU A 270 -20.67 1.81 10.01
CA LEU A 270 -19.59 1.91 10.98
C LEU A 270 -18.70 0.66 10.96
N CYS A 271 -19.26 -0.54 10.81
CA CYS A 271 -18.48 -1.77 10.66
C CYS A 271 -17.57 -1.72 9.43
N ILE A 272 -18.11 -1.24 8.30
CA ILE A 272 -17.34 -1.05 7.06
C ILE A 272 -16.21 -0.03 7.27
N ALA A 273 -16.52 1.11 7.88
CA ALA A 273 -15.53 2.16 8.16
C ALA A 273 -14.44 1.70 9.12
N LEU A 274 -14.78 0.94 10.17
CA LEU A 274 -13.83 0.40 11.14
C LEU A 274 -12.94 -0.67 10.51
N LEU A 275 -13.49 -1.57 9.70
CA LEU A 275 -12.70 -2.55 8.96
C LEU A 275 -11.74 -1.87 7.96
N GLY A 276 -12.22 -0.89 7.20
CA GLY A 276 -11.38 -0.10 6.30
C GLY A 276 -10.27 0.65 7.05
N THR A 277 -10.59 1.23 8.20
CA THR A 277 -9.60 1.89 9.08
C THR A 277 -8.56 0.90 9.61
N ALA A 278 -9.00 -0.30 10.04
CA ALA A 278 -8.11 -1.36 10.50
C ALA A 278 -7.09 -1.74 9.42
N LEU A 279 -7.58 -2.00 8.21
CA LEU A 279 -6.74 -2.34 7.05
C LEU A 279 -5.80 -1.19 6.68
N ALA A 280 -6.26 0.06 6.66
CA ALA A 280 -5.42 1.22 6.41
C ALA A 280 -4.30 1.38 7.45
N LEU A 281 -4.60 1.22 8.74
CA LEU A 281 -3.62 1.28 9.82
C LEU A 281 -2.56 0.18 9.71
N ILE A 282 -2.96 -1.03 9.29
CA ILE A 282 -2.01 -2.12 9.01
C ILE A 282 -1.12 -1.75 7.81
N ASN A 283 -1.69 -1.21 6.73
CA ASN A 283 -0.93 -0.79 5.56
C ASN A 283 0.13 0.28 5.89
N PHE A 284 -0.24 1.29 6.68
CA PHE A 284 0.74 2.28 7.18
C PHE A 284 1.90 1.64 7.96
N GLY A 285 1.59 0.58 8.73
CA GLY A 285 2.61 -0.21 9.42
C GLY A 285 3.61 -0.86 8.47
N ILE A 286 3.11 -1.40 7.35
CA ILE A 286 3.94 -2.02 6.32
C ILE A 286 4.81 -0.94 5.67
N ASP A 287 4.23 0.18 5.28
CA ASP A 287 4.96 1.29 4.64
C ASP A 287 6.07 1.83 5.55
N GLU A 288 5.83 1.96 6.86
CA GLU A 288 6.82 2.39 7.84
C GLU A 288 7.90 1.32 8.14
N PHE A 289 7.55 0.05 8.00
CA PHE A 289 8.52 -1.03 8.07
C PHE A 289 9.48 -0.99 6.87
N VAL A 290 8.93 -0.74 5.68
CA VAL A 290 9.63 -0.77 4.39
C VAL A 290 10.45 0.49 4.16
N ASN A 291 9.92 1.66 4.52
CA ASN A 291 10.61 2.94 4.35
C ASN A 291 11.04 3.52 5.72
N PRO A 292 12.28 3.26 6.17
CA PRO A 292 12.75 3.74 7.47
C PRO A 292 12.78 5.27 7.58
N ARG A 293 12.70 6.02 6.47
CA ARG A 293 12.62 7.50 6.48
C ARG A 293 11.31 8.02 7.07
N LEU A 294 10.23 7.22 7.05
CA LEU A 294 8.95 7.58 7.67
C LEU A 294 9.00 7.53 9.21
N ARG A 295 10.01 6.86 9.80
CA ARG A 295 10.19 6.73 11.25
C ARG A 295 10.72 8.01 11.91
N THR A 296 11.37 8.88 11.15
CA THR A 296 12.10 10.05 11.69
C THR A 296 11.18 11.24 12.01
N SER A 297 9.92 11.24 11.57
CA SER A 297 9.02 12.38 11.78
C SER A 297 8.36 12.41 13.18
N GLY A 298 8.46 11.33 13.97
CA GLY A 298 7.74 11.19 15.25
C GLY A 298 8.58 11.43 16.51
N THR A 299 9.91 11.35 16.43
CA THR A 299 10.77 11.69 17.57
C THR A 299 11.30 13.10 17.32
N ARG A 300 10.51 14.09 17.71
CA ARG A 300 11.03 15.43 18.01
C ARG A 300 12.08 15.20 19.10
N ASP A 301 13.34 15.06 18.70
CA ASP A 301 14.44 14.99 19.64
C ASP A 301 14.46 16.35 20.36
N ARG A 302 13.77 16.38 21.49
CA ARG A 302 13.52 17.56 22.32
C ARG A 302 14.82 18.02 23.00
N ARG A 303 15.97 17.45 22.63
CA ARG A 303 17.31 17.78 23.13
C ARG A 303 18.13 18.67 22.20
N VAL A 304 17.73 18.89 20.95
CA VAL A 304 18.42 19.88 20.10
C VAL A 304 17.77 21.24 20.28
N ARG A 305 18.16 21.92 21.36
CA ARG A 305 17.93 23.36 21.50
C ARG A 305 18.84 24.02 20.46
N MET A 306 18.28 24.39 19.30
CA MET A 306 19.00 25.24 18.35
C MET A 306 19.33 26.54 19.06
N ARG A 307 20.58 26.69 19.50
CA ARG A 307 21.10 27.94 20.02
C ARG A 307 21.47 28.78 18.81
N ILE A 308 20.58 29.70 18.44
CA ILE A 308 20.79 30.66 17.35
C ILE A 308 22.13 31.37 17.62
N GLY A 309 23.07 31.28 16.66
CA GLY A 309 24.37 31.95 16.74
C GLY A 309 25.61 31.10 16.47
N PHE A 310 25.50 29.78 16.30
CA PHE A 310 26.64 28.95 15.88
C PHE A 310 26.27 28.08 14.67
N THR A 311 26.81 28.42 13.51
CA THR A 311 26.87 27.53 12.35
C THR A 311 27.97 26.50 12.63
N PRO A 312 27.69 25.20 12.75
CA PRO A 312 28.73 24.21 12.94
C PRO A 312 29.50 24.07 11.63
N VAL A 313 30.72 24.61 11.58
CA VAL A 313 31.67 24.32 10.51
C VAL A 313 32.24 22.93 10.79
N VAL A 314 31.82 21.95 9.98
CA VAL A 314 32.44 20.61 10.00
C VAL A 314 33.85 20.76 9.44
N ARG A 315 34.86 20.88 10.31
CA ARG A 315 36.26 20.78 9.88
C ARG A 315 36.51 19.32 9.49
N SER A 316 36.68 19.06 8.20
CA SER A 316 37.31 17.82 7.76
C SER A 316 38.76 17.85 8.25
N VAL A 317 39.10 16.91 9.14
CA VAL A 317 40.48 16.66 9.52
C VAL A 317 41.18 16.17 8.26
N ARG A 318 41.98 17.02 7.60
CA ARG A 318 42.91 16.54 6.57
C ARG A 318 43.90 15.58 7.24
N PRO A 319 44.18 14.41 6.66
CA PRO A 319 45.24 13.56 7.16
C PRO A 319 46.53 14.36 7.17
N LYS A 320 47.26 14.31 8.29
CA LYS A 320 48.59 14.89 8.44
C LYS A 320 49.47 14.27 7.35
N ALA A 321 49.82 15.06 6.34
CA ALA A 321 50.85 14.67 5.40
C ALA A 321 52.17 14.67 6.18
N ASP A 322 52.78 13.50 6.31
CA ASP A 322 54.17 13.40 6.75
C ASP A 322 55.03 14.05 5.67
N SER A 323 55.44 15.30 5.90
CA SER A 323 56.47 15.94 5.11
C SER A 323 57.82 15.43 5.61
N PRO A 324 58.65 14.83 4.74
CA PRO A 324 60.05 14.61 5.07
C PRO A 324 60.76 15.97 5.15
N GLU A 325 61.53 16.11 6.22
CA GLU A 325 62.43 17.20 6.52
C GLU A 325 63.42 17.42 5.35
N GLY A 326 63.51 18.66 4.85
CA GLY A 326 64.55 19.07 3.89
C GLY A 326 64.06 19.48 2.50
N ALA A 327 63.47 20.66 2.38
CA ALA A 327 63.51 21.43 1.13
C ALA A 327 63.39 22.93 1.47
N GLU A 328 64.39 23.71 1.08
CA GLU A 328 64.55 25.13 1.36
C GLU A 328 63.41 26.00 0.77
N PRO A 329 63.12 27.17 1.38
CA PRO A 329 62.07 28.06 0.89
C PRO A 329 62.53 28.82 -0.37
N VAL A 330 61.88 28.57 -1.50
CA VAL A 330 62.04 29.39 -2.71
C VAL A 330 61.12 30.61 -2.63
N THR A 331 61.74 31.77 -2.48
CA THR A 331 61.14 33.11 -2.53
C THR A 331 60.50 33.38 -3.90
N PRO A 332 59.24 33.86 -3.98
CA PRO A 332 58.73 34.38 -5.24
C PRO A 332 59.20 35.82 -5.45
N ALA A 333 59.91 36.04 -6.57
CA ALA A 333 60.32 37.34 -7.07
C ALA A 333 59.14 38.11 -7.69
N PHE A 334 59.19 39.44 -7.51
CA PHE A 334 58.31 40.46 -8.07
C PHE A 334 58.29 40.50 -9.61
N ALA A 335 57.11 40.79 -10.18
CA ALA A 335 56.97 41.62 -11.37
C ALA A 335 55.67 42.46 -11.24
N GLY A 336 55.80 43.79 -11.33
CA GLY A 336 54.73 44.79 -11.17
C GLY A 336 53.94 45.11 -12.46
N PRO A 337 53.49 46.35 -12.67
CA PRO A 337 52.20 46.82 -12.15
C PRO A 337 51.28 47.53 -13.18
N ALA A 338 50.01 47.70 -12.77
CA ALA A 338 49.09 48.84 -12.94
C ALA A 338 48.88 49.57 -14.30
N GLY A 339 47.59 49.72 -14.67
CA GLY A 339 47.04 50.83 -15.47
C GLY A 339 45.50 50.74 -15.48
N ALA A 340 44.79 51.57 -14.69
CA ALA A 340 43.99 52.74 -15.13
C ALA A 340 42.73 52.37 -15.96
N SER A 341 41.58 53.02 -15.90
CA SER A 341 40.93 54.07 -15.11
C SER A 341 39.51 54.16 -15.69
N ALA A 342 38.56 54.63 -14.89
CA ALA A 342 37.15 54.82 -15.23
C ALA A 342 36.88 55.94 -16.27
N ALA A 343 35.73 55.80 -16.98
CA ALA A 343 34.85 56.78 -17.66
C ALA A 343 34.33 56.14 -18.97
N GLY A 344 33.07 56.22 -19.43
CA GLY A 344 31.85 56.94 -19.08
C GLY A 344 30.92 56.89 -20.32
N GLY A 345 29.60 57.09 -20.13
CA GLY A 345 28.60 57.36 -21.19
C GLY A 345 27.94 56.11 -21.80
N ASP A 346 26.70 55.75 -21.45
CA ASP A 346 25.42 56.26 -22.02
C ASP A 346 25.28 55.88 -23.51
N ILE A 347 24.30 55.05 -23.91
CA ILE A 347 23.06 55.46 -24.61
C ILE A 347 22.02 54.34 -24.49
N GLY A 348 20.76 54.75 -24.33
CA GLY A 348 19.56 53.98 -24.02
C GLY A 348 18.90 53.15 -25.15
N PRO A 349 17.58 52.91 -25.04
CA PRO A 349 16.93 51.63 -25.37
C PRO A 349 16.20 51.65 -26.72
N ASP A 350 15.94 50.47 -27.31
CA ASP A 350 14.66 50.16 -27.95
C ASP A 350 14.58 48.73 -28.49
N ASP A 351 13.38 48.18 -28.31
CA ASP A 351 12.58 47.38 -29.25
C ASP A 351 12.27 45.91 -28.87
N PRO A 352 10.99 45.63 -28.52
CA PRO A 352 10.43 44.30 -28.32
C PRO A 352 9.74 43.79 -29.59
N GLY A 353 9.92 42.50 -29.95
CA GLY A 353 8.98 41.89 -30.89
C GLY A 353 9.43 40.64 -31.63
N SER A 354 8.96 39.48 -31.19
CA SER A 354 8.59 38.32 -32.04
C SER A 354 7.92 37.26 -31.16
N ARG A 355 6.59 37.38 -30.93
CA ARG A 355 5.47 36.65 -31.60
C ARG A 355 5.41 35.14 -31.30
N PRO A 356 4.24 34.46 -31.36
CA PRO A 356 2.86 34.93 -31.15
C PRO A 356 2.04 33.99 -30.22
N ARG A 357 1.03 34.55 -29.52
CA ARG A 357 -0.05 33.78 -28.86
C ARG A 357 -1.15 33.48 -29.87
N LEU A 358 -1.61 32.23 -29.90
CA LEU A 358 -2.79 31.80 -30.63
C LEU A 358 -4.07 32.25 -29.92
N SER A 359 -4.99 32.72 -30.74
CA SER A 359 -6.37 33.12 -30.50
C SER A 359 -7.25 31.95 -30.08
N GLU A 360 -7.98 32.10 -28.97
CA GLU A 360 -9.27 31.44 -28.76
C GLU A 360 -10.37 32.46 -29.06
N GLU A 361 -11.14 32.18 -30.10
CA GLU A 361 -12.32 32.91 -30.50
C GLU A 361 -13.56 32.07 -30.16
N THR A 362 -14.49 32.74 -29.50
CA THR A 362 -15.82 32.34 -29.08
C THR A 362 -16.71 31.97 -30.28
N HIS A 363 -17.48 30.88 -30.20
CA HIS A 363 -18.92 30.79 -30.53
C HIS A 363 -19.40 29.33 -30.71
N ARG A 364 -20.19 28.82 -29.76
CA ARG A 364 -21.61 28.42 -29.93
C ARG A 364 -22.14 27.69 -28.70
#